data_AF-T2J5W4-F1
#
_entry.id   AF-T2J5W4-F1
#
_cell.length_a   1.000
_cell.length_b   1.000
_cell.length_c   1.000
_cell.angle_alpha   90.00
_cell.angle_beta   90.00
_cell.angle_gamma   90.00
#
_symmetry.space_group_name_H-M   'P 1'
#
loop_
_entity.id
_entity.type
_entity.pdbx_description
1 polymer ?
#
loop_
_entity_poly.entity_id
_entity_poly.type
_entity_poly.pdbx_seq_one_letter_code
_entity_poly.pdbx_strand_id
1 'polypeptide(L)'
;MALVQSNDLVVYEALKVRNLVKNRKLSKSISDASWYQFTEWLNYFAKIYRIVCIAVPPHFTSQDCSVCGTRVQKSLSTRTHQCPNCKTVLDRDHNAAINILKKGLKYLGEHLNGTVGHTETGASAVLGSPQVEQLAYPNALGESDLWVLNGNVENLSRLVEQGISNSDVERIPRYNAV
;
A
#
# COMPACT_ATOMS: atom_id res chain seq x y z
N MET A 1 -3.52 13.51 -12.42
CA MET A 1 -2.91 13.65 -11.07
C MET A 1 -3.89 14.00 -9.96
N ALA A 2 -5.20 14.11 -10.23
CA ALA A 2 -6.20 14.41 -9.20
C ALA A 2 -6.17 13.43 -8.01
N LEU A 3 -5.94 12.14 -8.26
CA LEU A 3 -5.93 11.10 -7.21
C LEU A 3 -4.99 11.40 -6.05
N VAL A 4 -3.77 11.86 -6.33
CA VAL A 4 -2.80 12.17 -5.26
C VAL A 4 -3.13 13.51 -4.61
N GLN A 5 -3.56 14.50 -5.39
CA GLN A 5 -3.84 15.85 -4.87
C GLN A 5 -5.12 15.96 -4.04
N SER A 6 -6.09 15.07 -4.28
CA SER A 6 -7.39 15.11 -3.61
C SER A 6 -7.44 14.25 -2.34
N ASN A 7 -6.33 13.61 -1.95
CA ASN A 7 -6.29 12.68 -0.82
C ASN A 7 -5.03 12.90 0.01
N ASP A 8 -5.18 12.87 1.34
CA ASP A 8 -4.05 13.00 2.27
C ASP A 8 -3.23 11.71 2.41
N LEU A 9 -3.83 10.57 2.04
CA LEU A 9 -3.24 9.25 2.11
C LEU A 9 -3.71 8.41 0.91
N VAL A 10 -2.77 7.74 0.25
CA VAL A 10 -3.06 6.76 -0.80
C VAL A 10 -2.47 5.41 -0.41
N VAL A 11 -3.30 4.36 -0.36
CA VAL A 11 -2.86 3.00 -0.06
C VAL A 11 -3.17 2.09 -1.24
N TYR A 12 -2.22 1.26 -1.63
CA TYR A 12 -2.36 0.35 -2.77
C TYR A 12 -1.69 -1.01 -2.51
N GLU A 13 -2.01 -2.01 -3.33
CA GLU A 13 -1.41 -3.33 -3.24
C GLU A 13 -0.02 -3.39 -3.88
N ALA A 14 0.95 -3.94 -3.15
CA ALA A 14 2.25 -4.34 -3.66
C ALA A 14 2.13 -5.62 -4.50
N LEU A 15 1.50 -5.52 -5.68
CA LEU A 15 1.32 -6.65 -6.58
C LEU A 15 2.68 -7.10 -7.14
N LYS A 16 2.93 -8.41 -7.09
CA LYS A 16 4.11 -9.03 -7.73
C LYS A 16 3.87 -9.16 -9.24
N VAL A 17 3.80 -8.03 -9.96
CA VAL A 17 3.41 -7.95 -11.39
C VAL A 17 4.21 -8.92 -12.25
N ARG A 18 5.53 -9.04 -12.02
CA ARG A 18 6.42 -10.00 -12.72
C ARG A 18 5.94 -11.45 -12.61
N ASN A 19 5.31 -11.84 -11.51
CA ASN A 19 4.74 -13.18 -11.34
C ASN A 19 3.34 -13.30 -11.97
N LEU A 20 2.56 -12.22 -11.95
CA LEU A 20 1.21 -12.22 -12.53
C LEU A 20 1.25 -12.35 -14.06
N VAL A 21 2.21 -11.70 -14.73
CA VAL A 21 2.39 -11.82 -16.19
C VAL A 21 2.81 -13.21 -16.67
N LYS A 22 3.26 -14.10 -15.77
CA LYS A 22 3.55 -15.50 -16.12
C LYS A 22 2.28 -16.29 -16.44
N ASN A 23 1.11 -15.82 -16.00
CA ASN A 23 -0.16 -16.43 -16.34
C ASN A 23 -0.52 -16.16 -17.81
N ARG A 24 -0.31 -17.15 -18.69
CA ARG A 24 -0.53 -17.04 -20.14
C ARG A 24 -1.95 -16.62 -20.56
N LYS A 25 -2.96 -16.84 -19.72
CA LYS A 25 -4.35 -16.46 -20.01
C LYS A 25 -4.64 -14.98 -19.70
N LEU A 26 -3.90 -14.39 -18.76
CA LEU A 26 -4.12 -13.02 -18.28
C LEU A 26 -2.94 -12.09 -18.57
N SER A 27 -1.82 -12.62 -19.08
CA SER A 27 -0.58 -11.86 -19.27
C SER A 27 -0.78 -10.63 -20.14
N LYS A 28 -1.56 -10.75 -21.22
CA LYS A 28 -1.87 -9.62 -22.11
C LYS A 28 -2.62 -8.51 -21.35
N SER A 29 -3.72 -8.84 -20.68
CA SER A 29 -4.52 -7.82 -19.98
C SER A 29 -3.78 -7.20 -18.80
N ILE A 30 -2.93 -7.96 -18.11
CA ILE A 30 -2.08 -7.44 -17.03
C ILE A 30 -1.02 -6.49 -17.59
N SER A 31 -0.37 -6.85 -18.70
CA SER A 31 0.62 -5.98 -19.35
C SER A 31 -0.03 -4.71 -19.90
N ASP A 32 -1.18 -4.82 -20.57
CA ASP A 32 -1.92 -3.68 -21.13
C ASP A 32 -2.35 -2.70 -20.01
N ALA A 33 -2.68 -3.19 -18.82
CA ALA A 33 -3.03 -2.36 -17.66
C ALA A 33 -1.84 -1.59 -17.05
N SER A 34 -0.60 -1.92 -17.40
CA SER A 34 0.62 -1.16 -17.03
C SER A 34 0.78 -0.85 -15.53
N TRP A 35 0.39 -1.77 -14.64
CA TRP A 35 0.35 -1.54 -13.19
C TRP A 35 1.67 -1.07 -12.58
N TYR A 36 2.80 -1.61 -13.05
CA TYR A 36 4.11 -1.18 -12.59
C TYR A 36 4.34 0.32 -12.88
N GLN A 37 4.12 0.73 -14.13
CA GLN A 37 4.27 2.13 -14.54
C GLN A 37 3.31 3.05 -13.78
N PHE A 38 2.08 2.59 -13.54
CA PHE A 38 1.10 3.32 -12.73
C PHE A 38 1.60 3.55 -11.30
N THR A 39 2.12 2.52 -10.63
CA THR A 39 2.65 2.66 -9.26
C THR A 39 3.90 3.55 -9.20
N GLU A 40 4.74 3.53 -10.23
CA GLU A 40 5.89 4.44 -10.32
C GLU A 40 5.45 5.91 -10.39
N TRP A 41 4.47 6.22 -11.25
CA TRP A 41 3.92 7.58 -11.35
C TRP A 41 3.20 8.02 -10.08
N LEU A 42 2.44 7.10 -9.46
CA LEU A 42 1.75 7.35 -8.20
C LEU A 42 2.75 7.77 -7.11
N ASN A 43 3.84 7.02 -6.95
CA ASN A 43 4.90 7.31 -5.99
C ASN A 43 5.66 8.59 -6.32
N TYR A 44 5.94 8.83 -7.60
CA TYR A 44 6.59 10.06 -8.05
C TYR A 44 5.77 11.30 -7.65
N PHE A 45 4.47 11.30 -7.93
CA PHE A 45 3.62 12.44 -7.59
C PHE A 45 3.32 12.56 -6.09
N ALA A 46 3.25 11.44 -5.37
CA ALA A 46 3.17 11.46 -3.91
C ALA A 46 4.36 12.20 -3.29
N LYS A 47 5.58 11.99 -3.82
CA LYS A 47 6.79 12.73 -3.40
C LYS A 47 6.68 14.22 -3.69
N ILE A 48 6.23 14.60 -4.89
CA ILE A 48 6.08 16.02 -5.28
C ILE A 48 5.09 16.75 -4.36
N TYR A 49 3.95 16.13 -4.06
CA TYR A 49 2.90 16.75 -3.25
C TYR A 49 3.01 16.48 -1.75
N ARG A 50 4.05 15.74 -1.31
CA ARG A 50 4.25 15.36 0.08
C ARG A 50 3.04 14.60 0.66
N ILE A 51 2.42 13.77 -0.15
CA ILE A 51 1.30 12.91 0.22
C ILE A 51 1.83 11.55 0.64
N VAL A 52 1.26 10.98 1.70
CA VAL A 52 1.66 9.66 2.19
C VAL A 52 1.14 8.60 1.23
N CYS A 53 2.05 7.75 0.73
CA CYS A 53 1.69 6.62 -0.10
C CYS A 53 2.22 5.31 0.50
N ILE A 54 1.34 4.32 0.66
CA ILE A 54 1.66 3.06 1.35
C ILE A 54 1.33 1.87 0.45
N ALA A 55 2.35 1.04 0.20
CA ALA A 55 2.18 -0.25 -0.46
C ALA A 55 1.94 -1.36 0.58
N VAL A 56 0.88 -2.14 0.44
CA VAL A 56 0.53 -3.24 1.37
C VAL A 56 0.55 -4.61 0.68
N PRO A 57 0.82 -5.71 1.41
CA PRO A 57 0.76 -7.04 0.82
C PRO A 57 -0.65 -7.40 0.29
N PRO A 58 -0.76 -7.94 -0.93
CA PRO A 58 -2.03 -8.21 -1.60
C PRO A 58 -2.78 -9.43 -1.04
N HIS A 59 -2.21 -10.12 -0.05
CA HIS A 59 -2.76 -11.38 0.44
C HIS A 59 -4.17 -11.19 1.01
N PHE A 60 -5.13 -11.91 0.42
CA PHE A 60 -6.51 -12.03 0.87
C PHE A 60 -7.34 -10.73 0.91
N THR A 61 -6.84 -9.61 0.39
CA THR A 61 -7.56 -8.32 0.34
C THR A 61 -8.92 -8.44 -0.35
N SER A 62 -8.98 -9.21 -1.44
CA SER A 62 -10.22 -9.45 -2.20
C SER A 62 -11.06 -10.59 -1.64
N GLN A 63 -10.56 -11.39 -0.69
CA GLN A 63 -11.26 -12.57 -0.14
C GLN A 63 -11.83 -12.32 1.25
N ASP A 64 -11.07 -11.63 2.11
CA ASP A 64 -11.48 -11.33 3.48
C ASP A 64 -12.61 -10.30 3.46
N CYS A 65 -13.62 -10.53 4.29
CA CYS A 65 -14.72 -9.60 4.42
C CYS A 65 -14.25 -8.35 5.14
N SER A 66 -14.44 -7.19 4.52
CA SER A 66 -14.08 -5.91 5.11
C SER A 66 -14.87 -5.55 6.36
N VAL A 67 -16.05 -6.16 6.58
CA VAL A 67 -16.87 -5.91 7.77
C VAL A 67 -16.48 -6.83 8.92
N CYS A 68 -16.41 -8.14 8.69
CA CYS A 68 -16.26 -9.12 9.78
C CYS A 68 -14.98 -9.96 9.74
N GLY A 69 -14.11 -9.77 8.75
CA GLY A 69 -12.86 -10.52 8.60
C GLY A 69 -13.01 -11.96 8.08
N THR A 70 -14.22 -12.50 7.96
CA THR A 70 -14.42 -13.86 7.43
C THR A 70 -13.88 -13.99 6.01
N ARG A 71 -13.05 -15.00 5.77
CA ARG A 71 -12.51 -15.31 4.44
C ARG A 71 -13.58 -15.93 3.54
N VAL A 72 -13.78 -15.31 2.38
CA VAL A 72 -14.69 -15.79 1.34
C VAL A 72 -13.88 -16.11 0.09
N GLN A 73 -13.57 -17.40 -0.09
CA GLN A 73 -12.91 -17.87 -1.31
C GLN A 73 -13.81 -17.63 -2.52
N LYS A 74 -13.22 -17.12 -3.60
CA LYS A 74 -13.93 -16.77 -4.82
C LYS A 74 -12.97 -16.83 -6.00
N SER A 75 -13.49 -17.12 -7.19
CA SER A 75 -12.71 -17.07 -8.42
C SER A 75 -12.51 -15.62 -8.88
N LEU A 76 -11.61 -15.41 -9.85
CA LEU A 76 -11.41 -14.10 -10.46
C LEU A 76 -12.65 -13.57 -11.21
N SER A 77 -13.54 -14.47 -11.67
CA SER A 77 -14.78 -14.10 -12.36
C SER A 77 -15.87 -13.62 -11.41
N THR A 78 -15.82 -13.98 -10.12
CA THR A 78 -16.76 -13.48 -9.11
C THR A 78 -16.47 -11.99 -8.83
N ARG A 79 -17.40 -11.11 -9.21
CA ARG A 79 -17.27 -9.65 -9.03
C ARG A 79 -18.04 -9.09 -7.83
N THR A 80 -18.97 -9.86 -7.26
CA THR A 80 -19.68 -9.48 -6.04
C THR A 80 -19.08 -10.20 -4.84
N HIS A 81 -18.75 -9.48 -3.78
CA HIS A 81 -18.47 -10.06 -2.47
C HIS A 81 -19.78 -10.27 -1.72
N GLN A 82 -20.10 -11.52 -1.40
CA GLN A 82 -21.20 -11.87 -0.51
C GLN A 82 -20.63 -12.62 0.69
N CYS A 83 -20.73 -12.03 1.88
CA CYS A 83 -20.20 -12.65 3.08
C CYS A 83 -21.23 -13.61 3.71
N PRO A 84 -20.93 -14.91 3.86
CA PRO A 84 -21.87 -15.87 4.45
C PRO A 84 -22.07 -15.63 5.95
N ASN A 85 -21.11 -15.00 6.62
CA ASN A 85 -21.13 -14.72 8.06
C ASN A 85 -21.96 -13.47 8.38
N CYS A 86 -21.48 -12.28 7.99
CA CYS A 86 -22.14 -11.01 8.31
C CYS A 86 -23.13 -10.50 7.26
N LYS A 87 -23.39 -11.28 6.21
CA LYS A 87 -24.36 -10.96 5.12
C LYS A 87 -24.06 -9.70 4.32
N THR A 88 -22.87 -9.09 4.48
CA THR A 88 -22.44 -7.95 3.66
C THR A 88 -22.39 -8.32 2.18
N VAL A 89 -22.98 -7.47 1.34
CA VAL A 89 -22.95 -7.58 -0.13
C VAL A 89 -22.35 -6.30 -0.70
N LEU A 90 -21.22 -6.41 -1.38
CA LEU A 90 -20.48 -5.30 -1.98
C LEU A 90 -19.90 -5.70 -3.33
N ASP A 91 -19.51 -4.71 -4.14
CA ASP A 91 -18.55 -4.96 -5.21
C ASP A 91 -17.23 -5.52 -4.60
N ARG A 92 -16.62 -6.50 -5.27
CA ARG A 92 -15.41 -7.18 -4.77
C ARG A 92 -14.25 -6.21 -4.66
N ASP A 93 -14.08 -5.33 -5.64
CA ASP A 93 -12.96 -4.42 -5.70
C ASP A 93 -13.19 -3.28 -4.67
N HIS A 94 -14.44 -2.89 -4.41
CA HIS A 94 -14.79 -2.01 -3.28
C HIS A 94 -14.48 -2.65 -1.91
N ASN A 95 -14.85 -3.90 -1.68
CA ASN A 95 -14.47 -4.64 -0.46
C ASN A 95 -12.94 -4.72 -0.31
N ALA A 96 -12.23 -4.97 -1.42
CA ALA A 96 -10.77 -5.02 -1.43
C ALA A 96 -10.16 -3.65 -1.06
N ALA A 97 -10.68 -2.56 -1.62
CA ALA A 97 -10.21 -1.20 -1.30
C ALA A 97 -10.32 -0.89 0.20
N ILE A 98 -11.42 -1.26 0.86
CA ILE A 98 -11.58 -1.09 2.31
C ILE A 98 -10.53 -1.90 3.08
N ASN A 99 -10.28 -3.15 2.68
CA ASN A 99 -9.25 -3.99 3.32
C ASN A 99 -7.84 -3.44 3.12
N ILE A 100 -7.52 -2.95 1.92
CA ILE A 100 -6.25 -2.32 1.59
C ILE A 100 -6.02 -1.10 2.49
N LEU A 101 -7.02 -0.22 2.60
CA LEU A 101 -6.95 0.95 3.49
C LEU A 101 -6.75 0.53 4.95
N LYS A 102 -7.52 -0.45 5.46
CA LYS A 102 -7.35 -0.98 6.83
C LYS A 102 -5.94 -1.49 7.09
N LYS A 103 -5.33 -2.20 6.13
CA LYS A 103 -3.94 -2.66 6.25
C LYS A 103 -2.96 -1.48 6.27
N GLY A 104 -3.15 -0.49 5.41
CA GLY A 104 -2.30 0.70 5.36
C GLY A 104 -2.34 1.50 6.66
N LEU A 105 -3.54 1.70 7.22
CA LEU A 105 -3.72 2.37 8.51
C LEU A 105 -3.09 1.58 9.66
N LYS A 106 -3.17 0.25 9.64
CA LYS A 106 -2.49 -0.60 10.61
C LYS A 106 -0.97 -0.41 10.56
N TYR A 107 -0.37 -0.44 9.37
CA TYR A 107 1.07 -0.20 9.20
C TYR A 107 1.49 1.19 9.66
N LEU A 108 0.69 2.21 9.35
CA LEU A 108 0.94 3.56 9.81
C LEU A 108 0.88 3.65 11.34
N GLY A 109 -0.14 3.04 11.96
CA GLY A 109 -0.28 3.00 13.42
C GLY A 109 0.87 2.27 14.11
N GLU A 110 1.31 1.13 13.58
CA GLU A 110 2.47 0.39 14.10
C GLU A 110 3.76 1.22 14.01
N HIS A 111 3.95 1.95 12.91
CA HIS A 111 5.11 2.80 12.71
C HIS A 111 5.13 4.02 13.66
N LEU A 112 3.98 4.68 13.84
CA LEU A 112 3.84 5.84 14.72
C LEU A 112 3.89 5.47 16.21
N ASN A 113 3.33 4.31 16.59
CA ASN A 113 3.37 3.83 17.97
C ASN A 113 4.74 3.24 18.35
N GLY A 114 5.56 2.87 17.36
CA GLY A 114 6.93 2.42 17.57
C GLY A 114 7.93 3.51 17.97
N THR A 115 7.52 4.79 17.98
CA THR A 115 8.40 5.95 18.25
C THR A 115 8.12 6.69 19.57
N VAL A 116 7.33 6.13 20.49
CA VAL A 116 7.13 6.68 21.84
C VAL A 116 7.60 5.66 22.90
N GLY A 117 8.48 6.13 23.79
CA GLY A 117 9.47 5.32 24.47
C GLY A 117 8.98 4.42 25.60
N HIS A 118 9.80 3.40 25.90
CA HIS A 118 9.88 2.79 27.23
C HIS A 118 11.32 2.88 27.74
N THR A 119 11.60 3.94 28.50
CA THR A 119 12.53 3.85 29.63
C THR A 119 11.68 4.09 30.86
N GLU A 120 11.04 3.03 31.37
CA GLU A 120 10.50 3.04 32.72
C GLU A 120 11.15 1.91 33.51
N THR A 121 11.97 2.34 34.45
CA THR A 121 12.55 1.52 35.50
C THR A 121 11.43 0.94 36.37
N GLY A 122 11.22 -0.38 36.26
CA GLY A 122 10.66 -1.28 37.28
C GLY A 122 9.23 -1.04 37.79
N ALA A 123 8.29 -1.92 37.41
CA ALA A 123 7.52 -2.77 38.34
C ALA A 123 6.36 -3.52 37.64
N SER A 124 6.31 -4.83 37.90
CA SER A 124 5.13 -5.71 37.99
C SER A 124 4.29 -6.06 36.74
N ALA A 125 4.44 -7.33 36.37
CA ALA A 125 3.61 -8.20 35.53
C ALA A 125 2.09 -7.91 35.47
N VAL A 126 1.53 -7.94 34.24
CA VAL A 126 0.22 -8.56 33.93
C VAL A 126 0.31 -9.24 32.55
N LEU A 127 -0.31 -10.41 32.48
CA LEU A 127 -0.18 -11.47 31.48
C LEU A 127 -0.79 -11.16 30.11
N GLY A 128 -0.13 -11.62 29.04
CA GLY A 128 -0.80 -12.14 27.84
C GLY A 128 -0.87 -11.23 26.63
N SER A 129 0.26 -10.79 26.08
CA SER A 129 0.32 -10.37 24.67
C SER A 129 0.24 -11.60 23.76
N PRO A 130 -0.59 -11.61 22.69
CA PRO A 130 -0.53 -12.64 21.67
C PRO A 130 0.86 -12.58 21.06
N GLN A 131 1.55 -13.72 21.03
CA GLN A 131 2.80 -13.88 20.30
C GLN A 131 2.54 -13.51 18.85
N VAL A 132 2.87 -12.28 18.47
CA VAL A 132 2.98 -11.88 17.08
C VAL A 132 4.13 -12.70 16.54
N GLU A 133 3.78 -13.77 15.83
CA GLU A 133 4.72 -14.50 15.00
C GLU A 133 5.42 -13.46 14.13
N GLN A 134 6.70 -13.28 14.42
CA GLN A 134 7.55 -12.30 13.79
C GLN A 134 7.64 -12.67 12.31
N LEU A 135 6.74 -12.11 11.50
CA LEU A 135 6.89 -12.10 10.06
C LEU A 135 7.97 -11.08 9.72
N ALA A 136 9.20 -11.39 10.11
CA ALA A 136 10.37 -10.96 9.38
C ALA A 136 10.15 -11.46 7.94
N TYR A 137 9.83 -10.57 7.02
CA TYR A 137 9.77 -10.88 5.61
C TYR A 137 11.20 -10.77 5.06
N PRO A 138 11.97 -11.87 4.92
CA PRO A 138 13.42 -11.79 4.74
C PRO A 138 13.84 -11.50 3.29
N ASN A 139 12.92 -11.10 2.40
CA ASN A 139 13.20 -11.02 0.96
C ASN A 139 12.83 -9.65 0.35
N ALA A 140 13.10 -8.55 1.08
CA ALA A 140 13.19 -7.20 0.51
C ALA A 140 14.63 -6.81 0.13
N LEU A 141 15.57 -7.77 0.16
CA LEU A 141 16.93 -7.62 -0.35
C LEU A 141 17.05 -8.45 -1.63
N GLY A 142 16.68 -7.82 -2.74
CA GLY A 142 16.67 -8.43 -4.07
C GLY A 142 16.14 -7.45 -5.09
N GLU A 143 16.91 -6.38 -5.31
CA GLU A 143 16.82 -5.44 -6.44
C GLU A 143 15.40 -4.96 -6.80
N SER A 144 14.86 -4.13 -5.91
CA SER A 144 14.07 -2.97 -6.32
C SER A 144 14.13 -1.96 -5.19
N ASP A 145 14.57 -0.74 -5.48
CA ASP A 145 14.42 0.44 -4.61
C ASP A 145 12.94 0.84 -4.45
N LEU A 146 12.08 -0.13 -4.09
CA LEU A 146 10.70 0.10 -3.67
C LEU A 146 10.70 0.23 -2.15
N TRP A 147 11.06 1.43 -1.73
CA TRP A 147 11.09 1.90 -0.35
C TRP A 147 9.73 1.70 0.34
N VAL A 148 9.66 0.70 1.22
CA VAL A 148 8.98 0.87 2.51
C VAL A 148 10.08 0.83 3.55
N LEU A 149 10.86 1.91 3.65
CA LEU A 149 11.65 2.20 4.83
C LEU A 149 11.25 3.59 5.31
N ASN A 150 10.58 3.56 6.45
CA ASN A 150 10.31 4.68 7.33
C ASN A 150 9.38 5.76 6.77
N GLY A 151 8.34 6.06 7.56
CA GLY A 151 8.06 7.46 7.82
C GLY A 151 9.36 8.14 8.20
N ASN A 152 10.05 8.70 7.21
CA ASN A 152 11.11 9.63 7.48
C ASN A 152 10.45 11.00 7.64
N VAL A 153 9.73 11.13 8.77
CA VAL A 153 9.28 12.43 9.28
C VAL A 153 10.50 13.32 9.55
N GLU A 154 11.71 12.75 9.68
CA GLU A 154 12.98 13.48 9.77
C GLU A 154 13.49 14.04 8.42
N ASN A 155 12.85 13.78 7.28
CA ASN A 155 13.21 14.42 6.00
C ASN A 155 12.37 15.66 5.67
N LEU A 156 11.59 16.17 6.62
CA LEU A 156 10.99 17.50 6.51
C LEU A 156 12.03 18.62 6.71
N SER A 157 13.11 18.37 7.43
CA SER A 157 14.18 19.37 7.66
C SER A 157 15.23 19.43 6.53
N ARG A 158 15.34 18.41 5.68
CA ARG A 158 16.34 18.35 4.60
C ARG A 158 15.82 18.59 3.19
N LEU A 159 14.50 18.64 3.01
CA LEU A 159 13.86 19.07 1.74
C LEU A 159 13.74 20.61 1.60
N VAL A 160 14.41 21.36 2.48
CA VAL A 160 14.70 22.79 2.29
C VAL A 160 16.05 22.99 1.57
N GLU A 161 16.94 21.97 1.52
CA GLU A 161 18.31 22.11 1.00
C GLU A 161 18.60 21.37 -0.32
N GLN A 162 17.68 20.57 -0.87
CA GLN A 162 17.88 19.91 -2.17
C GLN A 162 17.06 20.52 -3.28
N GLY A 163 17.22 21.83 -3.49
CA GLY A 163 16.56 22.60 -4.54
C GLY A 163 16.29 21.77 -5.80
N ILE A 164 15.00 21.49 -6.03
CA ILE A 164 14.51 20.87 -7.26
C ILE A 164 14.94 21.82 -8.38
N SER A 165 15.96 21.43 -9.15
CA SER A 165 16.44 22.27 -10.25
C SER A 165 15.40 22.29 -11.37
N ASN A 166 15.25 23.44 -12.02
CA ASN A 166 14.33 23.67 -13.14
C ASN A 166 14.41 22.62 -14.27
N SER A 167 15.49 21.84 -14.34
CA SER A 167 15.69 20.75 -15.30
C SER A 167 14.75 19.55 -15.14
N ASP A 168 14.16 19.32 -13.96
CA ASP A 168 13.20 18.22 -13.76
C ASP A 168 11.77 18.59 -14.22
N VAL A 169 11.48 19.89 -14.36
CA VAL A 169 10.22 20.41 -14.93
C VAL A 169 10.15 20.15 -16.44
N GLU A 170 11.29 20.09 -17.12
CA GLU A 170 11.35 19.86 -18.58
C GLU A 170 11.17 18.39 -18.98
N ARG A 171 11.28 17.42 -18.05
CA ARG A 171 10.98 16.00 -18.31
C ARG A 171 9.48 15.67 -18.22
N ILE A 172 8.63 16.63 -17.90
CA ILE A 172 7.18 16.46 -17.94
C ILE A 172 6.76 16.33 -19.42
N PRO A 173 6.26 15.16 -19.88
CA PRO A 173 5.68 15.07 -21.20
C PRO A 173 4.44 15.98 -21.20
N ARG A 174 4.52 17.11 -21.90
CA ARG A 174 3.33 17.93 -22.16
C ARG A 174 2.43 17.12 -23.08
N TYR A 175 1.36 16.57 -22.53
CA TYR A 175 0.28 16.05 -23.34
C TYR A 175 -0.39 17.26 -24.00
N ASN A 176 0.04 17.57 -25.22
CA ASN A 176 -0.67 18.52 -26.07
C ASN A 176 -2.00 17.86 -26.43
N ALA A 177 -3.09 18.35 -25.86
CA ALA A 177 -4.41 18.00 -26.31
C ALA A 177 -4.58 18.52 -27.75
N VAL A 178 -4.65 17.59 -28.70
CA VAL A 178 -5.29 17.74 -30.01
C VAL A 178 -6.09 16.46 -30.25
#